data_AF-A0A4Y7JW28-F1
#
_entry.id   AF-A0A4Y7JW28-F1
#
_cell.length_a   1.000
_cell.length_b   1.000
_cell.length_c   1.000
_cell.angle_alpha   90.00
_cell.angle_beta   90.00
_cell.angle_gamma   90.00
#
_symmetry.space_group_name_H-M   'P 1'
#
loop_
_entity.id
_entity.type
_entity.pdbx_description
1 polymer ?
#
loop_
_entity_poly.entity_id
_entity_poly.type
_entity_poly.pdbx_seq_one_letter_code
_entity_poly.pdbx_strand_id
1 'polypeptide(L)'
;MLVHVSTAYVCGEESGVISEKPFLMGKTLNQTSEILDIEAELKHMRNRLEELKGLQVSKSEETEAMENFGLERSRAFGWPNTYVFTKAMGEMLIGKYGGNLPIVIIRPIIITGTYKEPFPGWIEGARYKS
;
A
#
# COMPACT_ATOMS: atom_id res chain seq x y z
N MET A 1 -8.29 7.63 22.22
CA MET A 1 -8.29 8.13 20.84
C MET A 1 -7.13 7.49 20.11
N LEU A 2 -7.40 6.76 19.03
CA LEU A 2 -6.37 6.15 18.19
C LEU A 2 -6.20 7.00 16.92
N VAL A 3 -4.97 7.45 16.66
CA VAL A 3 -4.65 8.20 15.43
C VAL A 3 -3.93 7.25 14.49
N HIS A 4 -4.56 6.94 13.35
CA HIS A 4 -3.93 6.17 12.28
C HIS A 4 -3.42 7.14 11.21
N VAL A 5 -2.10 7.16 11.01
CA VAL A 5 -1.48 7.93 9.93
C VAL A 5 -1.39 7.03 8.70
N SER A 6 -2.27 7.29 7.73
CA SER A 6 -2.33 6.55 6.48
C SER A 6 -1.91 7.44 5.32
N THR A 7 -0.97 6.99 4.52
CA THR A 7 -0.57 7.66 3.28
C THR A 7 -1.22 6.99 2.07
N ALA A 8 -2.32 6.24 2.27
CA ALA A 8 -3.15 5.76 1.17
C ALA A 8 -3.87 6.94 0.53
N TYR A 9 -3.14 7.69 -0.29
CA TYR A 9 -3.75 8.68 -1.15
C TYR A 9 -4.53 7.98 -2.26
N VAL A 10 -5.75 8.46 -2.52
CA VAL A 10 -6.58 7.98 -3.62
C VAL A 10 -5.92 8.40 -4.94
N CYS A 11 -5.00 7.59 -5.44
CA CYS A 11 -4.61 7.63 -6.85
C CYS A 11 -5.56 6.75 -7.65
N GLY A 12 -6.84 7.12 -7.66
CA GLY A 12 -7.73 6.74 -8.75
C GLY A 12 -7.47 7.68 -9.93
N GLU A 13 -7.75 7.24 -11.15
CA GLU A 13 -7.70 8.09 -12.36
C GLU A 13 -8.83 9.15 -12.39
N GLU A 14 -9.35 9.54 -11.23
CA GLU A 14 -10.40 10.54 -11.12
C GLU A 14 -9.79 11.94 -11.16
N SER A 15 -10.30 12.77 -12.06
CA SER A 15 -9.93 14.18 -12.20
C SER A 15 -10.95 15.06 -11.48
N GLY A 16 -10.48 16.07 -10.75
CA GLY A 16 -11.33 17.04 -10.06
C GLY A 16 -11.10 17.11 -8.55
N VAL A 17 -12.09 17.64 -7.82
CA VAL A 17 -12.04 17.71 -6.35
C VAL A 17 -12.35 16.32 -5.78
N ILE A 18 -11.31 15.60 -5.36
CA ILE A 18 -11.43 14.28 -4.77
C ILE A 18 -11.74 14.45 -3.27
N SER A 19 -12.96 14.10 -2.88
CA SER A 19 -13.34 14.06 -1.46
C SER A 19 -12.70 12.83 -0.80
N GLU A 20 -12.06 13.02 0.34
CA GLU A 20 -11.54 11.93 1.16
C GLU A 20 -12.68 11.03 1.63
N LYS A 21 -12.81 9.85 1.01
CA LYS A 21 -13.73 8.80 1.46
C LYS A 21 -12.95 7.70 2.19
N PRO A 22 -13.51 7.10 3.24
CA PRO A 22 -12.90 5.90 3.84
C PRO A 22 -12.91 4.75 2.83
N PHE A 23 -11.85 3.93 2.84
CA PHE A 23 -11.84 2.70 2.04
C PHE A 23 -12.83 1.69 2.63
N LEU A 24 -13.82 1.32 1.84
CA LEU A 24 -14.79 0.30 2.21
C LEU A 24 -14.17 -1.08 2.02
N MET A 25 -14.46 -1.99 2.95
CA MET A 25 -13.93 -3.36 2.91
C MET A 25 -14.25 -4.02 1.56
N GLY A 26 -13.21 -4.58 0.92
CA GLY A 26 -13.35 -5.29 -0.33
C GLY A 26 -13.43 -4.43 -1.59
N LYS A 27 -13.42 -3.10 -1.49
CA LYS A 27 -13.38 -2.23 -2.68
C LYS A 27 -11.98 -2.13 -3.25
N THR A 28 -11.89 -2.25 -4.56
CA THR A 28 -10.68 -2.06 -5.37
C THR A 28 -10.72 -0.70 -6.07
N LEU A 29 -9.58 -0.22 -6.58
CA LEU A 29 -9.54 1.03 -7.35
C LEU A 29 -9.96 0.83 -8.81
N ASN A 30 -9.77 -0.36 -9.36
CA ASN A 30 -10.33 -0.73 -10.64
C ASN A 30 -11.84 -0.99 -10.47
N GLN A 31 -12.66 -0.54 -11.42
CA GLN A 31 -14.11 -0.79 -11.43
C GLN A 31 -14.45 -2.26 -11.75
N THR A 32 -13.51 -3.19 -11.57
CA THR A 32 -13.73 -4.62 -11.74
C THR A 32 -14.60 -5.14 -10.61
N SER A 33 -15.39 -6.18 -10.90
CA SER A 33 -16.26 -6.84 -9.92
C SER A 33 -15.51 -7.69 -8.89
N GLU A 34 -14.17 -7.63 -8.86
CA GLU A 34 -13.35 -8.40 -7.93
C GLU A 34 -13.35 -7.75 -6.55
N ILE A 35 -13.72 -8.52 -5.55
CA ILE A 35 -13.72 -8.08 -4.16
C ILE A 35 -12.34 -8.36 -3.56
N LEU A 36 -11.71 -7.35 -2.97
CA LEU A 36 -10.45 -7.51 -2.26
C LEU A 36 -10.66 -8.27 -0.94
N ASP A 37 -10.36 -9.57 -0.94
CA ASP A 37 -10.30 -10.37 0.28
C ASP A 37 -8.90 -10.30 0.90
N ILE A 38 -8.75 -9.46 1.93
CA ILE A 38 -7.48 -9.24 2.63
C ILE A 38 -6.94 -10.53 3.26
N GLU A 39 -7.80 -11.46 3.71
CA GLU A 39 -7.34 -12.71 4.31
C GLU A 39 -6.80 -13.66 3.24
N ALA A 40 -7.45 -13.72 2.07
CA ALA A 40 -6.93 -14.43 0.91
C ALA A 40 -5.59 -13.86 0.45
N GLU A 41 -5.44 -12.53 0.39
CA GLU A 41 -4.17 -11.89 0.03
C GLU A 41 -3.04 -12.24 1.01
N LEU A 42 -3.31 -12.21 2.31
CA LEU A 42 -2.34 -12.62 3.33
C LEU A 42 -1.96 -14.10 3.18
N LYS A 43 -2.91 -14.96 2.82
CA LYS A 43 -2.65 -16.37 2.54
C LYS A 43 -1.75 -16.54 1.30
N HIS A 44 -2.01 -15.81 0.23
CA HIS A 44 -1.18 -15.83 -0.98
C HIS A 44 0.26 -15.41 -0.67
N MET A 45 0.45 -14.33 0.08
CA MET A 45 1.77 -13.86 0.51
C MET A 45 2.52 -14.91 1.34
N ARG A 46 1.84 -15.54 2.32
CA ARG A 46 2.45 -16.59 3.14
C ARG A 46 2.86 -17.79 2.30
N ASN A 47 1.99 -18.25 1.40
CA ASN A 47 2.30 -19.38 0.52
C ASN A 47 3.52 -19.09 -0.35
N ARG A 48 3.62 -17.88 -0.91
CA ARG A 48 4.78 -17.47 -1.71
C ARG A 48 6.07 -17.45 -0.88
N LEU A 49 5.99 -16.93 0.35
CA LEU A 49 7.13 -16.91 1.25
C LEU A 49 7.61 -18.32 1.63
N GLU A 50 6.69 -19.23 1.92
CA GLU A 50 7.04 -20.62 2.26
C GLU A 50 7.61 -21.38 1.04
N GLU A 51 7.13 -21.11 -0.16
CA GLU A 51 7.71 -21.63 -1.40
C GLU A 51 9.17 -21.17 -1.56
N LEU A 52 9.43 -19.87 -1.41
CA LEU A 52 10.78 -19.29 -1.52
C LEU A 52 11.73 -19.86 -0.46
N LYS A 53 11.26 -20.01 0.78
CA LYS A 53 12.04 -20.67 1.85
C LYS A 53 12.33 -22.13 1.53
N GLY A 54 11.37 -22.86 0.97
CA GLY A 54 11.54 -24.25 0.54
C GLY A 54 12.61 -24.41 -0.54
N LEU A 55 12.76 -23.40 -1.40
CA LEU A 55 13.80 -23.35 -2.43
C LEU A 55 15.18 -22.91 -1.90
N GLN A 56 15.28 -22.51 -0.62
CA GLN A 56 16.52 -22.04 0.02
C GLN A 56 17.25 -20.94 -0.80
N VAL A 57 16.48 -20.03 -1.41
CA VAL A 57 17.03 -18.91 -2.19
C VAL A 57 17.78 -17.93 -1.29
N SER A 58 18.64 -17.11 -1.87
CA SER A 58 19.32 -16.05 -1.12
C SER A 58 18.32 -15.00 -0.62
N LYS A 59 18.68 -14.27 0.44
CA LYS A 59 17.85 -13.17 0.97
C LYS A 59 17.57 -12.09 -0.08
N SER A 60 18.51 -11.85 -0.99
CA SER A 60 18.33 -10.87 -2.07
C SER A 60 17.28 -11.31 -3.07
N GLU A 61 17.33 -12.58 -3.49
CA GLU A 61 16.36 -13.17 -4.41
C GLU A 61 14.97 -13.29 -3.76
N GLU A 62 14.90 -13.62 -2.46
CA GLU A 62 13.65 -13.61 -1.71
C GLU A 62 13.03 -12.20 -1.71
N THR A 63 13.83 -11.17 -1.43
CA THR A 63 13.37 -9.78 -1.40
C THR A 63 12.84 -9.35 -2.76
N GLU A 64 13.59 -9.60 -3.83
CA GLU A 64 13.19 -9.27 -5.20
C GLU A 64 11.91 -10.00 -5.62
N ALA A 65 11.81 -11.30 -5.32
CA ALA A 65 10.65 -12.10 -5.63
C ALA A 65 9.39 -11.61 -4.89
N MET A 66 9.52 -11.22 -3.62
CA MET A 66 8.42 -10.70 -2.82
C MET A 66 8.01 -9.28 -3.22
N GLU A 67 8.97 -8.43 -3.63
CA GLU A 67 8.69 -7.11 -4.18
C GLU A 67 7.90 -7.20 -5.48
N ASN A 68 8.36 -8.03 -6.42
CA ASN A 68 7.66 -8.27 -7.69
C ASN A 68 6.26 -8.85 -7.46
N PHE A 69 6.14 -9.86 -6.59
CA PHE A 69 4.87 -10.45 -6.23
C PHE A 69 3.89 -9.41 -5.66
N GLY A 70 4.35 -8.59 -4.72
CA GLY A 70 3.52 -7.54 -4.15
C GLY A 70 3.07 -6.52 -5.20
N LEU A 71 3.94 -6.15 -6.14
CA LEU A 71 3.62 -5.22 -7.22
C LEU A 71 2.55 -5.78 -8.16
N GLU A 72 2.64 -7.08 -8.49
CA GLU A 72 1.62 -7.79 -9.26
C GLU A 72 0.26 -7.77 -8.56
N ARG A 73 0.21 -8.09 -7.25
CA ARG A 73 -1.03 -8.05 -6.46
C ARG A 73 -1.61 -6.64 -6.42
N SER A 74 -0.78 -5.64 -6.16
CA SER A 74 -1.18 -4.22 -6.14
C SER A 74 -1.86 -3.82 -7.45
N ARG A 75 -1.24 -4.13 -8.59
CA ARG A 75 -1.77 -3.79 -9.91
C ARG A 75 -3.06 -4.54 -10.24
N ALA A 76 -3.21 -5.79 -9.81
CA ALA A 76 -4.43 -6.57 -10.01
C ALA A 76 -5.67 -5.91 -9.39
N PHE A 77 -5.49 -5.15 -8.30
CA PHE A 77 -6.58 -4.41 -7.62
C PHE A 77 -6.59 -2.90 -7.94
N GLY A 78 -5.84 -2.48 -8.95
CA GLY A 78 -5.80 -1.09 -9.45
C GLY A 78 -4.92 -0.14 -8.63
N TRP A 79 -4.08 -0.64 -7.72
CA TRP A 79 -3.20 0.21 -6.90
C TRP A 79 -1.84 0.41 -7.58
N PRO A 80 -1.29 1.64 -7.54
CA PRO A 80 -0.07 1.99 -8.28
C PRO A 80 1.19 1.32 -7.71
N ASN A 81 1.18 0.97 -6.42
CA ASN A 81 2.27 0.27 -5.75
C ASN A 81 1.80 -0.43 -4.45
N THR A 82 2.62 -1.36 -3.98
CA THR A 82 2.44 -2.13 -2.74
C THR A 82 2.25 -1.28 -1.50
N TYR A 83 2.89 -0.12 -1.43
CA TYR A 83 2.79 0.76 -0.27
C TYR A 83 1.38 1.35 -0.12
N VAL A 84 0.82 1.93 -1.19
CA VAL A 84 -0.55 2.47 -1.17
C VAL A 84 -1.55 1.33 -0.98
N PHE A 85 -1.33 0.18 -1.63
CA PHE A 85 -2.16 -1.01 -1.47
C PHE A 85 -2.25 -1.51 -0.02
N THR A 86 -1.11 -1.63 0.67
CA THR A 86 -1.06 -2.08 2.07
C THR A 86 -1.67 -1.06 3.03
N LYS A 87 -1.49 0.24 2.79
CA LYS A 87 -2.14 1.29 3.57
C LYS A 87 -3.66 1.27 3.40
N ALA A 88 -4.15 1.08 2.18
CA ALA A 88 -5.58 0.95 1.91
C ALA A 88 -6.20 -0.28 2.63
N MET A 89 -5.54 -1.44 2.57
CA MET A 89 -5.96 -2.63 3.33
C MET A 89 -5.98 -2.37 4.84
N GLY A 90 -4.99 -1.64 5.37
CA GLY A 90 -4.95 -1.25 6.78
C GLY A 90 -6.16 -0.38 7.17
N GLU A 91 -6.51 0.61 6.37
CA GLU A 91 -7.70 1.44 6.59
C GLU A 91 -8.99 0.62 6.56
N MET A 92 -9.11 -0.33 5.62
CA MET A 92 -10.28 -1.21 5.53
C MET A 92 -10.44 -2.08 6.79
N LEU A 93 -9.34 -2.66 7.29
CA LEU A 93 -9.33 -3.45 8.53
C LEU A 93 -9.69 -2.59 9.74
N ILE A 94 -9.17 -1.37 9.81
CA ILE A 94 -9.51 -0.40 10.86
C ILE A 94 -11.00 -0.06 10.80
N GLY A 95 -11.56 0.19 9.61
CA GLY A 95 -12.98 0.43 9.45
C GLY A 95 -13.85 -0.76 9.87
N LYS A 96 -13.41 -1.99 9.59
CA LYS A 96 -14.14 -3.23 9.92
C LYS A 96 -14.09 -3.57 11.42
N TYR A 97 -12.91 -3.49 12.04
CA TYR A 97 -12.68 -3.96 13.41
C TYR A 97 -12.63 -2.82 14.44
N GLY A 98 -12.63 -1.56 14.00
CA GLY A 98 -12.53 -0.39 14.87
C GLY A 98 -13.70 -0.23 15.84
N GLY A 99 -14.87 -0.80 15.54
CA GLY A 99 -16.02 -0.80 16.44
C GLY A 99 -16.36 0.60 16.96
N ASN A 100 -16.46 0.74 18.28
CA ASN A 100 -16.70 2.02 18.98
C ASN A 100 -15.41 2.75 19.39
N LEU A 101 -14.22 2.33 18.94
CA LEU A 101 -13.02 3.10 19.26
C LEU A 101 -13.10 4.47 18.54
N PRO A 102 -12.78 5.57 19.23
CA PRO A 102 -12.59 6.86 18.58
C PRO A 102 -11.30 6.82 17.76
N ILE A 103 -11.44 6.51 16.47
CA ILE A 103 -10.36 6.40 15.48
C ILE A 103 -10.40 7.60 14.54
N VAL A 104 -9.25 8.24 14.36
CA VAL A 104 -9.04 9.30 13.36
C VAL A 104 -8.01 8.82 12.36
N ILE A 105 -8.34 8.81 11.06
CA ILE A 105 -7.41 8.54 9.97
C ILE A 105 -6.92 9.88 9.44
N ILE A 106 -5.60 10.12 9.49
CA ILE A 106 -4.97 11.32 8.95
C ILE A 106 -4.17 10.92 7.72
N ARG A 107 -4.39 11.60 6.60
CA ARG A 107 -3.71 11.34 5.32
C ARG A 107 -2.76 12.45 4.87
N PRO A 108 -1.48 12.43 5.29
CA PRO A 108 -0.52 13.43 4.85
C PRO A 108 -0.14 13.25 3.38
N ILE A 109 -0.01 14.38 2.66
CA ILE A 109 0.24 14.52 1.20
C ILE A 109 1.63 14.13 0.69
N ILE A 110 2.39 13.30 1.43
CA ILE A 110 3.82 12.91 1.28
C ILE A 110 4.63 13.43 2.49
N ILE A 111 5.41 12.55 3.12
CA ILE A 111 6.44 12.95 4.10
C ILE A 111 7.74 13.23 3.32
N THR A 112 7.93 14.46 2.86
CA THR A 112 9.25 14.93 2.43
C THR A 112 10.02 15.41 3.65
N GLY A 113 10.78 14.51 4.27
CA GLY A 113 11.73 14.86 5.33
C GLY A 113 11.89 13.77 6.38
N THR A 114 13.03 13.07 6.35
CA THR A 114 13.53 12.36 7.52
C THR A 114 13.98 13.40 8.55
N TYR A 115 13.49 13.31 9.80
CA TYR A 115 13.87 14.23 10.88
C TYR A 115 15.36 14.12 11.27
N LYS A 116 16.02 13.01 10.90
CA LYS A 116 17.48 12.87 10.90
C LYS A 116 17.93 12.34 9.53
N GLU A 117 18.36 13.31 8.72
CA GLU A 117 19.19 13.25 7.50
C GLU A 117 18.71 12.38 6.31
N PRO A 118 18.67 12.94 5.09
CA PRO A 118 18.97 12.17 3.90
C PRO A 118 20.49 12.10 3.68
N PHE A 119 20.97 10.90 3.35
CA PHE A 119 22.32 10.70 2.82
C PHE A 119 22.57 11.58 1.59
N PRO A 120 23.82 11.97 1.29
CA PRO A 120 24.16 12.63 0.04
C PRO A 120 23.63 11.82 -1.16
N GLY A 121 22.75 12.41 -1.98
CA GLY A 121 22.15 11.77 -3.17
C GLY A 121 20.62 11.68 -3.22
N TRP A 122 19.91 12.14 -2.18
CA TRP A 122 18.45 11.94 -2.06
C TRP A 122 17.58 12.71 -3.08
N ILE A 123 18.04 13.82 -3.67
CA ILE A 123 17.32 14.53 -4.75
C ILE A 123 18.30 15.07 -5.81
N GLU A 124 18.98 14.18 -6.53
CA GLU A 124 19.70 14.55 -7.78
C GLU A 124 19.06 13.95 -9.04
N GLY A 125 17.75 13.64 -9.01
CA GLY A 125 17.01 13.13 -10.17
C GLY A 125 16.20 14.19 -10.93
N ALA A 126 15.87 15.33 -10.33
CA ALA A 126 15.03 16.36 -10.95
C ALA A 126 15.86 17.43 -11.69
N ARG A 127 16.74 17.02 -12.60
CA ARG A 127 17.28 17.96 -13.60
C ARG A 127 16.46 17.80 -14.89
N TYR A 128 15.58 18.76 -15.12
CA TYR A 128 15.05 19.07 -16.43
C TYR A 128 16.20 19.11 -17.44
N LYS A 129 16.17 18.25 -18.46
CA LYS A 129 16.93 18.50 -19.68
C LYS A 129 16.09 19.45 -20.53
N SER A 130 16.46 20.72 -20.54
CA SER A 130 16.17 21.65 -21.64
C SER A 130 17.17 21.42 -22.76
#